data_AF-A0A0D0AS46-F1
#
_entry.id   AF-A0A0D0AS46-F1
#
_cell.length_a   1.000
_cell.length_b   1.000
_cell.length_c   1.000
_cell.angle_alpha   90.00
_cell.angle_beta   90.00
_cell.angle_gamma   90.00
#
_symmetry.space_group_name_H-M   'P 1'
#
loop_
_entity.id
_entity.type
_entity.pdbx_description
1 polymer ?
#
loop_
_entity_poly.entity_id
_entity_poly.type
_entity_poly.pdbx_seq_one_letter_code
_entity_poly.pdbx_strand_id
1 'polypeptide(L)'
;MPSEERSQTLSELRPFVTGSTNVLSFNVNSGTRRCLLSFDGSYNRAPELMPGAGDENNHQAPVSSIYTREYKLTAPSLLSASIFLTFALKEAIALQVPKHLPQTQAVARPTEQDGPTIEDFFAITRRRTPLVADSGHQNPSREPFADRAGRKIRASRSLVHDEEFYRIAHRLDLPDDTLELRSCIGLLSGTWEGTYMTSPTSFCQCPSQKSDPTVSPDFVSRHPIQCRLEEHLCFTPCVPLPSVPRNGDFGESAFKHLFMNDCERVTTANEFSDAAGSSKHRYELFRPTDTSENYRDPRHALDVVITGETPRRLEATWGAFIFFGRIRLSDGLVTLTRKPKYSGDEGRGTWIFEGYIHNRRSFVGCWSSFGVSERESLRGIFSLTKVDDPPSHLYCGLA
;
A
#
# COMPACT_ATOMS: atom_id res chain seq x y z
N MET A 1 15.85 -11.13 2.17
CA MET A 1 15.92 -12.41 2.91
C MET A 1 16.92 -13.35 2.22
N PRO A 2 17.96 -13.85 2.92
CA PRO A 2 18.85 -14.92 2.44
C PRO A 2 18.08 -16.11 1.85
N SER A 3 18.67 -16.78 0.85
CA SER A 3 17.99 -17.88 0.12
C SER A 3 17.59 -19.07 1.02
N GLU A 4 18.35 -19.30 2.09
CA GLU A 4 18.10 -20.38 3.05
C GLU A 4 16.90 -20.06 3.94
N GLU A 5 16.91 -18.91 4.62
CA GLU A 5 15.77 -18.40 5.40
C GLU A 5 14.48 -18.41 4.58
N ARG A 6 14.58 -17.96 3.32
CA ARG A 6 13.46 -17.96 2.39
C ARG A 6 12.90 -19.34 2.11
N SER A 7 13.77 -20.33 1.85
CA SER A 7 13.34 -21.69 1.56
C SER A 7 12.63 -22.31 2.77
N GLN A 8 13.07 -21.94 3.97
CA GLN A 8 12.46 -22.37 5.21
C GLN A 8 11.12 -21.68 5.49
N THR A 9 11.03 -20.35 5.36
CA THR A 9 9.75 -19.63 5.47
C THR A 9 8.71 -20.20 4.51
N LEU A 10 9.10 -20.51 3.27
CA LEU A 10 8.22 -21.16 2.30
C LEU A 10 7.81 -22.59 2.71
N SER A 11 8.66 -23.31 3.45
CA SER A 11 8.34 -24.64 3.98
C SER A 11 7.33 -24.57 5.13
N GLU A 12 7.47 -23.57 6.03
CA GLU A 12 6.57 -23.35 7.16
C GLU A 12 5.23 -22.77 6.72
N LEU A 13 5.21 -21.96 5.67
CA LEU A 13 3.98 -21.42 5.07
C LEU A 13 3.25 -22.43 4.18
N ARG A 14 3.91 -23.52 3.75
CA ARG A 14 3.33 -24.51 2.83
C ARG A 14 1.96 -25.04 3.28
N PRO A 15 1.71 -25.40 4.55
CA PRO A 15 0.39 -25.86 5.01
C PRO A 15 -0.73 -24.85 4.78
N PHE A 16 -0.43 -23.54 4.73
CA PHE A 16 -1.40 -22.47 4.53
C PHE A 16 -1.63 -22.14 3.05
N VAL A 17 -0.72 -22.53 2.16
CA VAL A 17 -0.73 -22.15 0.73
C VAL A 17 -1.15 -23.31 -0.17
N THR A 18 -0.71 -24.53 0.16
CA THR A 18 -1.18 -25.73 -0.54
C THR A 18 -2.37 -26.26 0.25
N GLY A 19 -3.57 -26.19 -0.34
CA GLY A 19 -4.78 -26.79 0.18
C GLY A 19 -4.72 -28.32 0.19
N SER A 20 -3.73 -28.88 0.89
CA SER A 20 -3.76 -30.26 1.35
C SER A 20 -4.81 -30.31 2.44
N THR A 21 -6.06 -30.53 2.02
CA THR A 21 -7.13 -31.11 2.85
C THR A 21 -6.78 -32.56 3.21
N ASN A 22 -5.55 -32.81 3.67
CA ASN A 22 -5.31 -33.89 4.59
C ASN A 22 -5.53 -33.28 5.96
N VAL A 23 -6.78 -33.38 6.43
CA VAL A 23 -7.07 -33.35 7.85
C VAL A 23 -6.21 -34.46 8.47
N LEU A 24 -4.99 -34.12 8.88
CA LEU A 24 -4.23 -34.94 9.80
C LEU A 24 -5.01 -34.89 11.09
N SER A 25 -5.87 -35.89 11.26
CA SER A 25 -6.47 -36.24 12.53
C SER A 25 -5.31 -36.41 13.52
N PHE A 26 -5.09 -35.39 14.35
CA PHE A 26 -4.32 -35.56 15.58
C PHE A 26 -5.11 -36.56 16.42
N ASN A 27 -4.66 -37.80 16.39
CA ASN A 27 -5.17 -38.87 17.23
C ASN A 27 -4.64 -38.61 18.64
N VAL A 28 -5.25 -37.67 19.35
CA VAL A 28 -5.07 -37.51 20.79
C VAL A 28 -5.86 -38.63 21.44
N ASN A 29 -5.12 -39.68 21.78
CA ASN A 29 -5.61 -40.84 22.49
C ASN A 29 -5.91 -40.42 23.94
N SER A 30 -7.16 -40.03 24.23
CA SER A 30 -7.66 -40.00 25.60
C SER A 30 -9.18 -40.07 25.64
N GLY A 31 -9.69 -41.19 26.16
CA GLY A 31 -10.91 -41.23 26.97
C GLY A 31 -12.23 -40.98 26.25
N THR A 32 -12.80 -42.06 25.71
CA THR A 32 -14.22 -42.43 25.75
C THR A 32 -15.21 -41.34 26.22
N ARG A 33 -15.94 -40.75 25.28
CA ARG A 33 -17.40 -40.52 25.40
C ARG A 33 -18.00 -40.30 24.01
N ARG A 34 -18.83 -41.26 23.59
CA ARG A 34 -19.71 -41.13 22.43
C ARG A 34 -20.69 -39.98 22.68
N CYS A 35 -20.77 -39.02 21.75
CA CYS A 35 -21.98 -38.24 21.55
C CYS A 35 -22.28 -38.23 20.06
N LEU A 36 -23.27 -39.05 19.69
CA LEU A 36 -23.96 -38.96 18.40
C LEU A 36 -24.83 -37.71 18.46
N LEU A 37 -24.61 -36.75 17.57
CA LEU A 37 -25.58 -35.69 17.33
C LEU A 37 -26.31 -36.01 16.04
N SER A 38 -27.50 -36.57 16.21
CA SER A 38 -28.59 -36.52 15.24
C SER A 38 -29.05 -35.08 15.09
N PHE A 39 -29.21 -34.62 13.85
CA PHE A 39 -30.01 -33.45 13.56
C PHE A 39 -31.47 -33.78 13.83
N ASP A 40 -32.07 -33.12 14.81
CA ASP A 40 -33.50 -32.85 14.78
C ASP A 40 -33.80 -31.51 15.45
N GLY A 41 -34.61 -30.71 14.77
CA GLY A 41 -34.94 -29.36 15.19
C GLY A 41 -36.09 -29.34 16.20
N SER A 42 -36.03 -28.42 17.17
CA SER A 42 -37.21 -27.78 17.75
C SER A 42 -36.82 -26.61 18.66
N TYR A 43 -37.80 -25.75 18.86
CA TYR A 43 -37.79 -24.36 19.31
C TYR A 43 -37.43 -24.10 20.78
N ASN A 44 -37.02 -22.84 21.00
CA ASN A 44 -37.24 -22.01 22.19
C ASN A 44 -36.78 -22.53 23.56
N ARG A 45 -35.61 -22.05 23.99
CA ARG A 45 -35.40 -21.66 25.39
C ARG A 45 -34.20 -20.71 25.51
N ALA A 46 -34.42 -19.54 26.10
CA ALA A 46 -33.36 -18.72 26.65
C ALA A 46 -32.71 -19.45 27.84
N PRO A 47 -31.40 -19.28 28.06
CA PRO A 47 -30.82 -19.54 29.37
C PRO A 47 -30.21 -18.28 30.00
N GLU A 48 -30.33 -18.31 31.31
CA GLU A 48 -29.94 -17.34 32.31
C GLU A 48 -28.43 -17.03 32.33
N LEU A 49 -28.16 -15.83 32.82
CA LEU A 49 -26.85 -15.35 33.27
C LEU A 49 -26.21 -16.32 34.27
N MET A 50 -24.98 -16.75 33.97
CA MET A 50 -24.02 -17.18 34.98
C MET A 50 -22.66 -16.49 34.77
N PRO A 51 -21.97 -16.09 35.84
CA PRO A 51 -20.66 -15.43 35.78
C PRO A 51 -19.54 -16.48 35.77
N GLY A 52 -18.54 -16.32 34.91
CA GLY A 52 -17.44 -17.28 34.83
C GLY A 52 -16.21 -16.73 34.12
N ALA A 53 -15.21 -16.39 34.94
CA ALA A 53 -13.76 -16.41 34.73
C ALA A 53 -13.21 -16.21 33.31
N GLY A 54 -12.45 -15.12 33.16
CA GLY A 54 -11.62 -14.86 31.99
C GLY A 54 -10.49 -15.87 31.86
N ASP A 55 -10.52 -16.63 30.78
CA ASP A 55 -9.33 -17.19 30.14
C ASP A 55 -9.11 -16.36 28.87
N GLU A 56 -8.15 -15.44 28.92
CA GLU A 56 -7.64 -14.80 27.71
C GLU A 56 -6.95 -15.90 26.88
N ASN A 57 -7.57 -16.25 25.76
CA ASN A 57 -7.03 -17.17 24.77
C ASN A 57 -5.70 -16.64 24.23
N ASN A 58 -4.62 -17.06 24.90
CA ASN A 58 -3.25 -16.87 24.46
C ASN A 58 -3.00 -17.77 23.24
N HIS A 59 -3.33 -17.29 22.04
CA HIS A 59 -2.88 -17.91 20.80
C HIS A 59 -1.35 -17.78 20.73
N GLN A 60 -0.64 -18.75 21.32
CA GLN A 60 0.80 -18.90 21.16
C GLN A 60 1.07 -19.18 19.68
N ALA A 61 1.59 -18.16 18.98
CA ALA A 61 2.12 -18.35 17.64
C ALA A 61 3.25 -19.40 17.69
N PRO A 62 3.36 -20.26 16.67
CA PRO A 62 4.43 -21.26 16.61
C PRO A 62 5.79 -20.57 16.70
N VAL A 63 6.57 -20.91 17.72
CA VAL A 63 7.95 -20.45 17.88
C VAL A 63 8.84 -21.51 17.23
N SER A 64 9.44 -21.16 16.08
CA SER A 64 10.43 -22.00 15.41
C SER A 64 11.81 -21.55 15.86
N SER A 65 12.56 -22.43 16.54
CA SER A 65 13.95 -22.15 16.92
C SER A 65 14.87 -22.66 15.81
N ILE A 66 15.58 -21.73 15.17
CA ILE A 66 16.44 -22.02 14.01
C ILE A 66 17.76 -21.34 14.28
N TYR A 67 18.88 -22.08 14.31
CA TYR A 67 20.23 -21.56 14.47
C TYR A 67 20.30 -20.36 15.45
N THR A 68 20.01 -20.61 16.73
CA THR A 68 20.01 -19.61 17.83
C THR A 68 19.09 -18.38 17.71
N ARG A 69 18.36 -18.18 16.60
CA ARG A 69 17.43 -17.06 16.42
C ARG A 69 16.00 -17.57 16.39
N GLU A 70 15.21 -17.19 17.38
CA GLU A 70 13.78 -17.48 17.42
C GLU A 70 13.05 -16.55 16.44
N TYR A 71 12.36 -17.13 15.46
CA TYR A 71 11.47 -16.39 14.59
C TYR A 71 10.03 -16.56 15.06
N LYS A 72 9.33 -15.44 15.22
CA LYS A 72 7.89 -15.42 15.49
C LYS A 72 7.18 -14.94 14.24
N LEU A 73 6.65 -15.90 13.48
CA LEU A 73 5.82 -15.61 12.32
C LEU A 73 4.57 -14.82 12.74
N THR A 74 4.28 -13.76 12.01
CA THR A 74 3.05 -12.98 12.16
C THR A 74 2.06 -13.34 11.05
N ALA A 75 0.76 -13.22 11.33
CA ALA A 75 -0.24 -13.43 10.28
C ALA A 75 -0.10 -12.32 9.22
N PRO A 76 -0.27 -12.64 7.93
CA PRO A 76 -0.28 -11.63 6.89
C PRO A 76 -1.38 -10.59 7.14
N SER A 77 -1.18 -9.37 6.65
CA SER A 77 -2.17 -8.29 6.77
C SER A 77 -3.50 -8.68 6.11
N LEU A 78 -4.50 -9.02 6.94
CA LEU A 78 -5.87 -9.27 6.48
C LEU A 78 -6.45 -8.05 5.75
N LEU A 79 -6.04 -6.84 6.16
CA LEU A 79 -6.48 -5.60 5.52
C LEU A 79 -6.07 -5.54 4.05
N SER A 80 -4.79 -5.80 3.74
CA SER A 80 -4.32 -5.78 2.34
C SER A 80 -5.02 -6.83 1.49
N ALA A 81 -5.20 -8.05 2.02
CA ALA A 81 -5.91 -9.13 1.32
C ALA A 81 -7.38 -8.77 1.04
N SER A 82 -8.07 -8.19 2.02
CA SER A 82 -9.45 -7.70 1.86
C SER A 82 -9.55 -6.61 0.80
N ILE A 83 -8.62 -5.64 0.81
CA ILE A 83 -8.60 -4.57 -0.20
C ILE A 83 -8.40 -5.15 -1.61
N PHE A 84 -7.44 -6.07 -1.79
CA PHE A 84 -7.24 -6.75 -3.08
C PHE A 84 -8.50 -7.46 -3.57
N LEU A 85 -9.16 -8.21 -2.69
CA LEU A 85 -10.40 -8.91 -3.02
C LEU A 85 -11.52 -7.93 -3.40
N THR A 86 -11.67 -6.83 -2.65
CA THR A 86 -12.66 -5.80 -2.98
C THR A 86 -12.41 -5.20 -4.36
N PHE A 87 -11.16 -4.84 -4.70
CA PHE A 87 -10.84 -4.33 -6.04
C PHE A 87 -11.11 -5.38 -7.11
N ALA A 88 -10.73 -6.64 -6.90
CA ALA A 88 -11.01 -7.72 -7.85
C ALA A 88 -12.51 -7.86 -8.16
N LEU A 89 -13.34 -7.84 -7.11
CA LEU A 89 -14.80 -7.92 -7.22
C LEU A 89 -15.39 -6.69 -7.94
N LYS A 90 -14.96 -5.48 -7.56
CA LYS A 90 -15.48 -4.24 -8.16
C LYS A 90 -15.00 -4.03 -9.59
N GLU A 91 -13.82 -4.54 -9.95
CA GLU A 91 -13.32 -4.49 -11.32
C GLU A 91 -14.01 -5.50 -12.23
N ALA A 92 -14.55 -6.62 -11.70
CA ALA A 92 -15.30 -7.59 -12.49
C ALA A 92 -16.50 -6.96 -13.22
N ILE A 93 -17.03 -5.84 -12.70
CA ILE A 93 -18.11 -5.06 -13.29
C ILE A 93 -17.52 -3.82 -13.96
N ALA A 94 -17.76 -3.65 -15.27
CA ALA A 94 -17.29 -2.48 -16.00
C ALA A 94 -17.97 -1.19 -15.47
N LEU A 95 -17.18 -0.11 -15.33
CA LEU A 95 -17.72 1.20 -14.98
C LEU A 95 -18.64 1.70 -16.10
N GLN A 96 -19.80 2.23 -15.73
CA GLN A 96 -20.69 2.88 -16.69
C GLN A 96 -20.10 4.24 -17.05
N VAL A 97 -19.83 4.45 -18.35
CA VAL A 97 -19.29 5.72 -18.85
C VAL A 97 -20.45 6.68 -19.11
N PRO A 98 -20.44 7.90 -18.53
CA PRO A 98 -21.49 8.87 -18.80
C PRO A 98 -21.52 9.29 -20.28
N LYS A 99 -22.70 9.24 -20.90
CA LYS A 99 -22.88 9.50 -22.34
C LYS A 99 -22.66 10.95 -22.77
N HIS A 100 -22.61 11.88 -21.82
CA HIS A 100 -22.46 13.32 -22.08
C HIS A 100 -21.00 13.77 -22.12
N LEU A 101 -20.04 12.88 -21.84
CA LEU A 101 -18.62 13.22 -21.88
C LEU A 101 -18.13 13.36 -23.33
N PRO A 102 -17.17 14.27 -23.60
CA PRO A 102 -16.52 14.36 -24.89
C PRO A 102 -15.82 13.04 -25.24
N GLN A 103 -15.76 12.69 -26.52
CA GLN A 103 -15.19 11.42 -26.97
C GLN A 103 -13.70 11.30 -26.64
N THR A 104 -12.94 12.36 -26.88
CA THR A 104 -11.47 12.43 -26.69
C THR A 104 -11.05 13.80 -26.17
N GLN A 105 -9.85 13.90 -25.63
CA GLN A 105 -9.31 15.19 -25.16
C GLN A 105 -9.16 16.22 -26.29
N ALA A 106 -8.90 15.77 -27.52
CA ALA A 106 -8.79 16.66 -28.68
C ALA A 106 -10.11 17.37 -28.98
N VAL A 107 -11.25 16.75 -28.66
CA VAL A 107 -12.58 17.34 -28.81
C VAL A 107 -12.94 18.25 -27.63
N ALA A 108 -12.46 17.95 -26.43
CA ALA A 108 -12.73 18.74 -25.22
C ALA A 108 -11.98 20.07 -25.15
N ARG A 109 -10.74 20.12 -25.66
CA ARG A 109 -9.88 21.33 -25.57
C ARG A 109 -10.46 22.56 -26.28
N PRO A 110 -11.01 22.48 -27.50
CA PRO A 110 -11.59 23.64 -28.17
C PRO A 110 -12.84 24.20 -27.49
N THR A 111 -13.52 23.41 -26.65
CA THR A 111 -14.72 23.82 -25.91
C THR A 111 -14.43 24.29 -24.49
N GLU A 112 -13.16 24.38 -24.10
CA GLU A 112 -12.71 24.73 -22.74
C GLU A 112 -13.37 23.86 -21.66
N GLN A 113 -13.71 22.61 -22.01
CA GLN A 113 -14.24 21.64 -21.06
C GLN A 113 -13.09 20.91 -20.38
N ASP A 114 -12.78 21.34 -19.16
CA ASP A 114 -11.89 20.60 -18.28
C ASP A 114 -12.58 19.35 -17.73
N GLY A 115 -11.82 18.26 -17.63
CA GLY A 115 -12.28 17.01 -17.05
C GLY A 115 -12.09 15.78 -17.94
N PRO A 116 -12.66 14.64 -17.51
CA PRO A 116 -12.45 13.36 -18.15
C PRO A 116 -13.26 13.17 -19.43
N THR A 117 -12.63 12.53 -20.42
CA THR A 117 -13.29 12.11 -21.65
C THR A 117 -13.72 10.65 -21.60
N ILE A 118 -14.53 10.21 -22.57
CA ILE A 118 -14.92 8.81 -22.73
C ILE A 118 -13.68 7.91 -22.86
N GLU A 119 -12.68 8.34 -23.63
CA GLU A 119 -11.40 7.64 -23.78
C GLU A 119 -10.68 7.46 -22.44
N ASP A 120 -10.64 8.49 -21.61
CA ASP A 120 -9.99 8.45 -20.29
C ASP A 120 -10.68 7.43 -19.37
N PHE A 121 -12.01 7.36 -19.38
CA PHE A 121 -12.78 6.35 -18.63
C PHE A 121 -12.52 4.93 -19.12
N PHE A 122 -12.40 4.72 -20.42
CA PHE A 122 -12.03 3.41 -20.97
C PHE A 122 -10.60 3.02 -20.58
N ALA A 123 -9.66 3.97 -20.59
CA ALA A 123 -8.30 3.72 -20.13
C ALA A 123 -8.27 3.26 -18.67
N ILE A 124 -9.10 3.85 -17.80
CA ILE A 124 -9.21 3.44 -16.40
C ILE A 124 -9.89 2.08 -16.26
N THR A 125 -10.98 1.85 -16.96
CA THR A 125 -11.78 0.61 -16.84
C THR A 125 -11.01 -0.63 -17.32
N ARG A 126 -10.05 -0.44 -18.22
CA ARG A 126 -9.13 -1.50 -18.67
C ARG A 126 -8.11 -1.90 -17.62
N ARG A 127 -7.84 -1.04 -16.62
CA ARG A 127 -6.87 -1.33 -15.57
C ARG A 127 -7.44 -2.33 -14.59
N ARG A 128 -6.58 -3.26 -14.21
CA ARG A 128 -6.86 -4.26 -13.18
C ARG A 128 -5.84 -4.12 -12.07
N THR A 129 -6.32 -4.22 -10.84
CA THR A 129 -5.46 -4.35 -9.67
C THR A 129 -4.70 -5.68 -9.80
N PRO A 130 -3.35 -5.65 -9.87
CA PRO A 130 -2.57 -6.87 -9.98
C PRO A 130 -2.75 -7.71 -8.74
N LEU A 131 -3.26 -8.93 -8.93
CA LEU A 131 -3.37 -9.90 -7.87
C LEU A 131 -2.03 -10.57 -7.63
N VAL A 132 -1.87 -11.17 -6.45
CA VAL A 132 -0.65 -11.91 -6.06
C VAL A 132 -0.27 -12.96 -7.12
N ALA A 133 -1.27 -13.60 -7.73
CA ALA A 133 -1.08 -14.61 -8.78
C ALA A 133 -0.60 -14.04 -10.14
N ASP A 134 -0.81 -12.76 -10.41
CA ASP A 134 -0.51 -12.13 -11.71
C ASP A 134 0.98 -11.81 -11.90
N SER A 135 1.76 -11.88 -10.82
CA SER A 135 3.20 -11.59 -10.76
C SER A 135 4.05 -12.45 -11.71
N GLY A 136 3.50 -13.57 -12.22
CA GLY A 136 4.20 -14.50 -13.11
C GLY A 136 4.38 -14.04 -14.56
N HIS A 137 3.66 -13.03 -15.04
CA HIS A 137 3.64 -12.68 -16.47
C HIS A 137 4.31 -11.33 -16.80
N GLN A 138 4.61 -10.50 -15.81
CA GLN A 138 4.88 -9.08 -16.06
C GLN A 138 6.35 -8.65 -16.00
N ASN A 139 7.31 -9.56 -15.76
CA ASN A 139 8.74 -9.21 -15.77
C ASN A 139 9.47 -9.90 -16.92
N PRO A 140 9.47 -9.31 -18.13
CA PRO A 140 10.31 -9.77 -19.24
C PRO A 140 11.81 -9.54 -18.96
N SER A 141 12.16 -8.63 -18.04
CA SER A 141 13.54 -8.29 -17.68
C SER A 141 14.14 -9.16 -16.57
N ARG A 142 13.62 -10.36 -16.33
CA ARG A 142 14.31 -11.36 -15.49
C ARG A 142 15.55 -11.89 -16.23
N GLU A 143 16.53 -11.01 -16.40
CA GLU A 143 17.92 -11.36 -16.65
C GLU A 143 18.29 -12.43 -15.62
N PRO A 144 18.60 -13.66 -16.05
CA PRO A 144 19.00 -14.70 -15.13
C PRO A 144 20.28 -14.26 -14.42
N PHE A 145 20.25 -14.21 -13.09
CA PHE A 145 21.46 -13.96 -12.31
C PHE A 145 22.36 -15.19 -12.39
N ALA A 146 23.65 -14.95 -12.62
CA ALA A 146 24.67 -15.97 -12.45
C ALA A 146 24.90 -16.19 -10.95
N ASP A 147 24.75 -17.43 -10.48
CA ASP A 147 25.20 -17.80 -9.14
C ASP A 147 26.74 -17.74 -9.05
N ARG A 148 27.30 -17.98 -7.85
CA ARG A 148 28.77 -18.02 -7.66
C ARG A 148 29.47 -19.08 -8.52
N ALA A 149 28.74 -20.05 -9.06
CA ALA A 149 29.24 -21.07 -9.98
C ALA A 149 28.98 -20.72 -11.46
N GLY A 150 28.52 -19.49 -11.77
CA GLY A 150 28.19 -19.04 -13.12
C GLY A 150 26.90 -19.63 -13.69
N ARG A 151 26.12 -20.39 -12.92
CA ARG A 151 24.85 -20.95 -13.39
C ARG A 151 23.78 -19.86 -13.40
N LYS A 152 23.14 -19.72 -14.55
CA LYS A 152 21.98 -18.86 -14.76
C LYS A 152 20.78 -19.45 -14.01
N ILE A 153 20.56 -19.00 -12.78
CA ILE A 153 19.39 -19.43 -12.00
C ILE A 153 18.22 -18.53 -12.38
N ARG A 154 17.13 -19.13 -12.84
CA ARG A 154 15.88 -18.40 -13.05
C ARG A 154 15.39 -17.92 -11.68
N ALA A 155 15.32 -16.61 -11.51
CA ALA A 155 14.74 -15.98 -10.33
C ALA A 155 13.41 -16.67 -9.96
N SER A 156 13.32 -17.22 -8.75
CA SER A 156 12.09 -17.87 -8.28
C SER A 156 10.94 -16.86 -8.25
N ARG A 157 9.71 -17.31 -8.57
CA ARG A 157 8.51 -16.45 -8.52
C ARG A 157 8.36 -15.75 -7.19
N SER A 158 8.66 -16.44 -6.08
CA SER A 158 8.50 -15.87 -4.74
C SER A 158 9.44 -14.70 -4.42
N LEU A 159 10.44 -14.38 -5.25
CA LEU A 159 11.37 -13.26 -4.99
C LEU A 159 10.65 -11.92 -5.04
N VAL A 160 9.55 -11.85 -5.81
CA VAL A 160 8.72 -10.65 -5.88
C VAL A 160 7.96 -10.40 -4.58
N HIS A 161 7.85 -11.41 -3.72
CA HIS A 161 7.14 -11.39 -2.44
C HIS A 161 8.08 -11.36 -1.23
N ASP A 162 9.38 -11.14 -1.45
CA ASP A 162 10.37 -11.19 -0.35
C ASP A 162 10.09 -10.11 0.71
N GLU A 163 9.49 -8.99 0.33
CA GLU A 163 9.11 -7.91 1.26
C GLU A 163 7.96 -8.35 2.18
N GLU A 164 6.95 -9.02 1.63
CA GLU A 164 5.84 -9.60 2.36
C GLU A 164 6.32 -10.69 3.31
N PHE A 165 7.20 -11.59 2.84
CA PHE A 165 7.75 -12.64 3.68
C PHE A 165 8.59 -12.07 4.81
N TYR A 166 9.38 -11.03 4.53
CA TYR A 166 10.14 -10.34 5.56
C TYR A 166 9.18 -9.74 6.61
N ARG A 167 8.13 -9.03 6.20
CA ARG A 167 7.14 -8.46 7.15
C ARG A 167 6.47 -9.53 8.00
N ILE A 168 6.19 -10.69 7.41
CA ILE A 168 5.61 -11.84 8.12
C ILE A 168 6.61 -12.44 9.12
N ALA A 169 7.88 -12.61 8.71
CA ALA A 169 8.91 -13.26 9.52
C ALA A 169 9.46 -12.36 10.64
N HIS A 170 9.48 -11.04 10.43
CA HIS A 170 10.00 -10.08 11.38
C HIS A 170 8.86 -9.36 12.09
N ARG A 171 8.69 -9.69 13.37
CA ARG A 171 7.74 -9.01 14.25
C ARG A 171 8.19 -7.56 14.47
N LEU A 172 7.23 -6.63 14.41
CA LEU A 172 7.39 -5.18 14.65
C LEU A 172 7.90 -4.78 16.05
N ASP A 173 8.16 -5.77 16.91
CA ASP A 173 8.53 -5.58 18.31
C ASP A 173 10.04 -5.69 18.54
N LEU A 174 10.83 -6.02 17.51
CA LEU A 174 12.28 -6.02 17.62
C LEU A 174 12.79 -4.56 17.73
N PRO A 175 13.81 -4.30 18.57
CA PRO A 175 14.40 -2.98 18.69
C PRO A 175 14.94 -2.49 17.34
N ASP A 176 14.86 -1.16 17.15
CA ASP A 176 15.08 -0.40 15.90
C ASP A 176 16.43 -0.65 15.18
N ASP A 177 17.34 -1.40 15.80
CA ASP A 177 18.70 -1.62 15.32
C ASP A 177 18.80 -2.66 14.19
N THR A 178 17.76 -3.44 13.90
CA THR A 178 17.78 -4.42 12.79
C THR A 178 17.36 -3.77 11.47
N LEU A 179 18.36 -3.15 10.83
CA LEU A 179 18.38 -2.43 9.55
C LEU A 179 18.05 -3.28 8.30
N GLU A 180 17.10 -4.20 8.34
CA GLU A 180 16.93 -5.17 7.24
C GLU A 180 15.73 -4.90 6.30
N LEU A 181 14.76 -4.05 6.68
CA LEU A 181 13.67 -3.65 5.78
C LEU A 181 13.99 -2.41 4.90
N ARG A 182 15.26 -2.26 4.54
CA ARG A 182 15.70 -1.30 3.49
C ARG A 182 15.38 -1.77 2.08
N SER A 183 14.77 -2.94 1.96
CA SER A 183 14.38 -3.59 0.72
C SER A 183 13.21 -2.88 0.00
N CYS A 184 12.49 -1.99 0.70
CA CYS A 184 11.46 -1.11 0.12
C CYS A 184 12.03 0.11 -0.62
N ILE A 185 13.30 0.46 -0.39
CA ILE A 185 13.92 1.65 -0.98
C ILE A 185 14.09 1.46 -2.48
N GLY A 186 13.63 2.44 -3.26
CA GLY A 186 13.68 2.42 -4.72
C GLY A 186 12.45 1.82 -5.37
N LEU A 187 11.55 1.21 -4.58
CA LEU A 187 10.34 0.60 -5.12
C LEU A 187 9.30 1.65 -5.48
N LEU A 188 9.26 2.78 -4.77
CA LEU A 188 8.25 3.83 -4.98
C LEU A 188 8.58 4.79 -6.11
N SER A 189 9.85 4.99 -6.46
CA SER A 189 10.22 5.92 -7.53
C SER A 189 9.68 5.46 -8.89
N GLY A 190 8.90 6.30 -9.57
CA GLY A 190 8.32 6.03 -10.89
C GLY A 190 6.87 6.49 -11.05
N THR A 191 6.25 6.13 -12.18
CA THR A 191 4.84 6.45 -12.46
C THR A 191 3.91 5.40 -11.85
N TRP A 192 2.90 5.86 -11.12
CA TRP A 192 1.88 5.05 -10.47
C TRP A 192 0.50 5.43 -10.99
N GLU A 193 -0.29 4.42 -11.30
CA GLU A 193 -1.62 4.59 -11.86
C GLU A 193 -2.59 3.61 -11.19
N GLY A 194 -3.78 4.06 -10.84
CA GLY A 194 -4.76 3.20 -10.21
C GLY A 194 -6.03 3.93 -9.82
N THR A 195 -6.69 3.46 -8.76
CA THR A 195 -7.97 4.02 -8.32
C THR A 195 -8.11 3.97 -6.80
N TYR A 196 -8.87 4.91 -6.25
CA TYR A 196 -9.38 4.83 -4.88
C TYR A 196 -10.91 4.74 -4.89
N MET A 197 -11.47 4.13 -3.85
CA MET A 197 -12.90 4.02 -3.62
C MET A 197 -13.25 4.67 -2.29
N THR A 198 -14.38 5.36 -2.25
CA THR A 198 -14.89 6.01 -1.03
C THR A 198 -15.86 5.08 -0.34
N SER A 199 -15.54 4.71 0.90
CA SER A 199 -16.48 4.00 1.77
C SER A 199 -17.71 4.88 1.93
N PRO A 200 -18.93 4.34 2.03
CA PRO A 200 -19.99 5.08 2.66
C PRO A 200 -19.47 5.34 4.07
N THR A 201 -19.06 6.58 4.34
CA THR A 201 -19.18 7.09 5.69
C THR A 201 -20.63 6.84 6.08
N SER A 202 -20.91 6.61 7.35
CA SER A 202 -22.27 6.64 7.90
C SER A 202 -22.83 8.06 7.70
N PHE A 203 -23.06 8.43 6.45
CA PHE A 203 -23.64 9.66 5.95
C PHE A 203 -24.97 9.70 6.63
N CYS A 204 -25.02 10.49 7.70
CA CYS A 204 -26.21 10.78 8.45
C CYS A 204 -27.11 9.56 8.56
N GLN A 205 -26.77 8.60 9.45
CA GLN A 205 -27.85 7.84 10.07
C GLN A 205 -28.69 8.87 10.82
N CYS A 206 -29.60 9.53 10.09
CA CYS A 206 -30.72 10.21 10.69
C CYS A 206 -31.33 9.15 11.60
N PRO A 207 -31.36 9.36 12.92
CA PRO A 207 -31.81 8.34 13.88
C PRO A 207 -33.25 7.86 13.62
N SER A 208 -33.97 8.50 12.70
CA SER A 208 -35.30 8.13 12.23
C SER A 208 -35.35 7.12 11.07
N GLN A 209 -34.26 6.86 10.33
CA GLN A 209 -34.28 5.88 9.23
C GLN A 209 -33.72 4.53 9.68
N LYS A 210 -34.64 3.62 10.01
CA LYS A 210 -34.35 2.16 10.01
C LYS A 210 -34.14 1.73 8.55
N SER A 211 -32.95 1.97 8.00
CA SER A 211 -32.58 1.36 6.72
C SER A 211 -32.48 -0.15 6.92
N ASP A 212 -33.13 -0.90 6.04
CA ASP A 212 -33.03 -2.36 5.97
C ASP A 212 -31.54 -2.75 5.85
N PRO A 213 -30.96 -3.49 6.81
CA PRO A 213 -29.54 -3.82 6.82
C PRO A 213 -29.12 -4.73 5.65
N THR A 214 -30.06 -5.20 4.83
CA THR A 214 -29.80 -6.20 3.80
C THR A 214 -29.07 -5.69 2.56
N VAL A 215 -29.01 -4.38 2.29
CA VAL A 215 -28.37 -3.84 1.06
C VAL A 215 -27.72 -2.47 1.28
N SER A 216 -26.77 -2.35 2.21
CA SER A 216 -25.89 -1.17 2.20
C SER A 216 -24.85 -1.32 1.09
N PRO A 217 -24.70 -0.37 0.15
CA PRO A 217 -23.67 -0.47 -0.88
C PRO A 217 -22.27 -0.38 -0.24
N ASP A 218 -21.36 -1.30 -0.58
CA ASP A 218 -20.02 -1.35 0.05
C ASP A 218 -19.14 -0.11 -0.21
N PHE A 219 -19.28 0.53 -1.37
CA PHE A 219 -18.50 1.70 -1.81
C PHE A 219 -19.33 2.59 -2.73
N VAL A 220 -19.29 3.91 -2.50
CA VAL A 220 -20.19 4.88 -3.18
C VAL A 220 -19.61 5.35 -4.51
N SER A 221 -18.29 5.44 -4.61
CA SER A 221 -17.63 5.97 -5.80
C SER A 221 -16.25 5.36 -5.99
N ARG A 222 -15.82 5.28 -7.25
CA ARG A 222 -14.48 4.88 -7.66
C ARG A 222 -13.89 6.00 -8.50
N HIS A 223 -12.70 6.43 -8.17
CA HIS A 223 -12.03 7.54 -8.81
C HIS A 223 -10.61 7.15 -9.19
N PRO A 224 -10.11 7.63 -10.33
CA PRO A 224 -8.74 7.41 -10.72
C PRO A 224 -7.77 8.25 -9.91
N ILE A 225 -6.56 7.72 -9.79
CA ILE A 225 -5.43 8.41 -9.20
C ILE A 225 -4.19 8.05 -10.01
N GLN A 226 -3.44 9.08 -10.36
CA GLN A 226 -2.16 8.94 -11.03
C GLN A 226 -1.18 9.96 -10.49
N CYS A 227 0.02 9.48 -10.21
CA CYS A 227 1.12 10.29 -9.71
C CYS A 227 2.45 9.76 -10.23
N ARG A 228 3.43 10.64 -10.32
CA ARG A 228 4.83 10.26 -10.45
C ARG A 228 5.49 10.53 -9.10
N LEU A 229 6.06 9.49 -8.51
CA LEU A 229 6.69 9.54 -7.20
C LEU A 229 8.21 9.46 -7.34
N GLU A 230 8.92 10.10 -6.42
CA GLU A 230 10.37 10.14 -6.31
C GLU A 230 10.76 9.98 -4.84
N GLU A 231 11.75 9.13 -4.57
CA GLU A 231 12.26 8.88 -3.22
C GLU A 231 13.49 9.74 -2.93
N HIS A 232 13.57 10.26 -1.72
CA HIS A 232 14.65 11.09 -1.21
C HIS A 232 15.19 10.46 0.06
N LEU A 233 16.51 10.25 0.13
CA LEU A 233 17.18 9.51 1.20
C LEU A 233 17.99 10.44 2.10
N CYS A 234 17.80 10.35 3.42
CA CYS A 234 18.64 11.05 4.39
C CYS A 234 19.80 10.15 4.81
N PHE A 235 21.02 10.69 4.84
CA PHE A 235 22.22 9.99 5.29
C PHE A 235 23.00 10.80 6.31
N THR A 236 23.79 10.12 7.15
CA THR A 236 24.78 10.77 8.02
C THR A 236 25.73 11.68 7.21
N PRO A 237 26.04 12.91 7.66
CA PRO A 237 25.74 13.49 8.98
C PRO A 237 24.41 14.27 9.06
N CYS A 238 23.53 14.15 8.08
CA CYS A 238 22.24 14.84 8.10
C CYS A 238 21.31 14.24 9.15
N VAL A 239 20.47 15.09 9.75
CA VAL A 239 19.46 14.68 10.73
C VAL A 239 18.14 14.42 9.99
N PRO A 240 17.52 13.24 10.14
CA PRO A 240 16.24 12.93 9.51
C PRO A 240 15.13 13.84 10.03
N LEU A 241 13.99 13.84 9.35
CA LEU A 241 12.82 14.57 9.84
C LEU A 241 12.36 13.92 11.15
N PRO A 242 11.96 14.72 12.15
CA PRO A 242 11.55 14.21 13.45
C PRO A 242 10.49 13.12 13.25
N SER A 243 10.73 11.94 13.82
CA SER A 243 9.74 10.87 13.83
C SER A 243 8.62 11.26 14.79
N VAL A 244 7.38 11.01 14.37
CA VAL A 244 6.27 11.06 15.30
C VAL A 244 6.43 9.92 16.29
N PRO A 245 6.26 10.16 17.60
CA PRO A 245 6.30 9.10 18.58
C PRO A 245 5.26 8.01 18.24
N ARG A 246 5.70 6.76 18.30
CA ARG A 246 4.96 5.52 17.97
C ARG A 246 3.58 5.38 18.63
N ASN A 247 3.33 6.13 19.72
CA ASN A 247 2.09 6.08 20.48
C ASN A 247 1.00 7.05 19.98
N GLY A 248 1.29 7.90 18.99
CA GLY A 248 0.31 8.77 18.34
C GLY A 248 -0.16 8.20 17.00
N ASP A 249 -1.36 8.57 16.59
CA ASP A 249 -1.89 8.26 15.26
C ASP A 249 -0.91 8.81 14.20
N PHE A 250 -0.20 7.88 13.55
CA PHE A 250 0.93 8.15 12.66
C PHE A 250 0.51 9.06 11.49
N GLY A 251 -0.76 8.96 11.09
CA GLY A 251 -1.31 9.65 9.93
C GLY A 251 -1.54 11.15 10.11
N GLU A 252 -1.96 11.65 11.28
CA GLU A 252 -2.31 13.07 11.40
C GLU A 252 -1.14 13.94 11.87
N SER A 253 -0.33 13.41 12.77
CA SER A 253 0.75 14.15 13.43
C SER A 253 2.01 14.24 12.58
N ALA A 254 2.31 13.23 11.74
CA ALA A 254 3.53 13.24 10.93
C ALA A 254 3.47 14.30 9.83
N PHE A 255 2.26 14.71 9.46
CA PHE A 255 2.01 15.55 8.30
C PHE A 255 1.70 16.99 8.66
N LYS A 256 1.18 17.26 9.87
CA LYS A 256 1.10 18.63 10.42
C LYS A 256 2.46 19.32 10.48
N HIS A 257 3.56 18.56 10.53
CA HIS A 257 4.91 19.12 10.59
C HIS A 257 5.60 19.24 9.22
N LEU A 258 5.03 18.69 8.16
CA LEU A 258 5.64 18.63 6.83
C LEU A 258 4.85 19.53 5.86
N PHE A 259 4.69 20.79 6.25
CA PHE A 259 4.22 21.79 5.32
C PHE A 259 5.38 22.15 4.38
N MET A 260 5.26 21.71 3.12
CA MET A 260 5.92 22.43 2.03
C MET A 260 5.24 23.80 1.91
N ASN A 261 5.65 24.74 2.75
CA ASN A 261 5.32 26.16 2.60
C ASN A 261 5.86 26.59 1.23
N ASP A 262 4.96 26.91 0.30
CA ASP A 262 5.20 27.57 -0.98
C ASP A 262 6.42 27.09 -1.75
N CYS A 263 6.55 25.77 -1.90
CA CYS A 263 7.58 25.18 -2.73
C CYS A 263 7.21 25.29 -4.22
N GLU A 264 7.11 26.53 -4.69
CA GLU A 264 7.14 26.88 -6.10
C GLU A 264 8.51 26.45 -6.66
N ARG A 265 8.57 25.22 -7.16
CA ARG A 265 9.67 24.69 -7.99
C ARG A 265 11.03 24.64 -7.31
N VAL A 266 11.14 23.82 -6.27
CA VAL A 266 12.41 23.18 -5.89
C VAL A 266 12.84 22.23 -7.00
N THR A 267 13.51 22.80 -8.00
CA THR A 267 14.16 22.06 -9.09
C THR A 267 15.58 21.61 -8.70
N THR A 268 16.07 22.03 -7.53
CA THR A 268 17.47 21.81 -7.09
C THR A 268 17.68 21.57 -5.59
N ALA A 269 16.67 21.76 -4.73
CA ALA A 269 16.86 21.73 -3.28
C ALA A 269 16.41 20.41 -2.64
N ASN A 270 17.39 19.55 -2.46
CA ASN A 270 17.46 18.45 -1.52
C ASN A 270 17.19 18.84 -0.05
N GLU A 271 16.47 19.93 0.25
CA GLU A 271 16.29 20.50 1.58
C GLU A 271 14.80 20.59 1.95
N PHE A 272 14.44 19.99 3.07
CA PHE A 272 13.09 19.99 3.65
C PHE A 272 13.14 20.76 4.96
N SER A 273 12.12 21.58 5.24
CA SER A 273 12.03 22.32 6.50
C SER A 273 10.93 21.77 7.38
N ASP A 274 11.11 21.86 8.69
CA ASP A 274 10.01 21.62 9.63
C ASP A 274 8.90 22.67 9.46
N ALA A 275 7.71 22.43 10.03
CA ALA A 275 6.60 23.38 9.97
C ALA A 275 6.90 24.75 10.62
N ALA A 276 7.90 24.82 11.49
CA ALA A 276 8.35 26.09 12.07
C ALA A 276 9.34 26.84 11.15
N GLY A 277 9.80 26.20 10.06
CA GLY A 277 10.86 26.70 9.19
C GLY A 277 12.23 26.78 9.88
N SER A 278 12.39 26.18 11.06
CA SER A 278 13.55 26.40 11.94
C SER A 278 14.73 25.48 11.61
N SER A 279 14.43 24.25 11.23
CA SER A 279 15.43 23.23 10.91
C SER A 279 15.36 22.86 9.44
N LYS A 280 16.52 22.83 8.78
CA LYS A 280 16.68 22.33 7.41
C LYS A 280 17.24 20.92 7.43
N HIS A 281 16.57 20.01 6.76
CA HIS A 281 16.92 18.60 6.65
C HIS A 281 17.31 18.29 5.22
N ARG A 282 18.48 17.70 5.00
CA ARG A 282 18.98 17.39 3.66
C ARG A 282 18.72 15.94 3.29
N TYR A 283 18.20 15.71 2.09
CA TYR A 283 17.96 14.40 1.52
C TYR A 283 18.47 14.33 0.08
N GLU A 284 18.98 13.19 -0.33
CA GLU A 284 19.50 12.96 -1.68
C GLU A 284 18.46 12.21 -2.51
N LEU A 285 18.16 12.70 -3.72
CA LEU A 285 17.27 11.99 -4.65
C LEU A 285 17.81 10.59 -4.96
N PHE A 286 17.00 9.56 -4.75
CA PHE A 286 17.37 8.19 -5.05
C PHE A 286 17.44 7.96 -6.56
N ARG A 287 18.59 7.45 -7.02
CA ARG A 287 18.82 7.10 -8.43
C ARG A 287 19.34 5.67 -8.54
N PRO A 288 18.56 4.74 -9.14
CA PRO A 288 18.92 3.32 -9.19
C PRO A 288 20.22 3.01 -9.93
N THR A 289 20.62 3.84 -10.89
CA THR A 289 21.68 3.56 -11.86
C THR A 289 22.89 4.48 -11.74
N ASP A 290 22.99 5.26 -10.68
CA ASP A 290 24.11 6.19 -10.52
C ASP A 290 25.38 5.41 -10.18
N THR A 291 26.25 5.26 -11.19
CA THR A 291 27.66 4.85 -11.03
C THR A 291 28.53 5.99 -10.49
N SER A 292 27.90 7.00 -9.88
CA SER A 292 28.57 8.16 -9.31
C SER A 292 29.57 7.74 -8.24
N GLU A 293 30.72 8.42 -8.20
CA GLU A 293 31.73 8.26 -7.14
C GLU A 293 31.17 8.52 -5.73
N ASN A 294 30.05 9.26 -5.65
CA ASN A 294 29.35 9.55 -4.39
C ASN A 294 28.18 8.59 -4.12
N TYR A 295 28.15 7.40 -4.73
CA TYR A 295 27.10 6.43 -4.48
C TYR A 295 27.11 6.02 -3.00
N ARG A 296 26.07 6.44 -2.29
CA ARG A 296 25.79 5.96 -0.94
C ARG A 296 24.91 4.74 -1.04
N ASP A 297 25.27 3.70 -0.31
CA ASP A 297 24.43 2.52 -0.20
C ASP A 297 23.07 2.92 0.38
N PRO A 298 21.95 2.76 -0.38
CA PRO A 298 20.61 3.12 0.06
C PRO A 298 20.22 2.40 1.33
N ARG A 299 20.86 1.25 1.61
CA ARG A 299 20.74 0.61 2.89
C ARG A 299 21.04 1.66 3.95
N HIS A 300 22.20 2.30 4.02
CA HIS A 300 22.55 3.25 5.08
C HIS A 300 21.67 4.51 5.24
N ALA A 301 20.57 4.67 4.51
CA ALA A 301 19.59 5.71 4.75
C ALA A 301 19.05 5.65 6.19
N LEU A 302 18.94 6.84 6.80
CA LEU A 302 18.33 7.10 8.10
C LEU A 302 16.83 7.37 7.98
N ASP A 303 16.40 7.88 6.83
CA ASP A 303 15.01 8.23 6.55
C ASP A 303 14.75 8.29 5.04
N VAL A 304 13.48 8.11 4.66
CA VAL A 304 13.04 8.13 3.26
C VAL A 304 11.78 8.96 3.13
N VAL A 305 11.92 10.08 2.44
CA VAL A 305 10.83 10.98 2.07
C VAL A 305 10.40 10.70 0.63
N ILE A 306 9.12 10.85 0.36
CA ILE A 306 8.53 10.69 -0.96
C ILE A 306 8.01 12.05 -1.41
N THR A 307 8.31 12.42 -2.63
CA THR A 307 7.68 13.56 -3.31
C THR A 307 7.01 13.08 -4.59
N GLY A 308 6.02 13.81 -5.08
CA GLY A 308 5.47 13.52 -6.37
C GLY A 308 4.46 14.54 -6.86
N GLU A 309 4.00 14.37 -8.09
CA GLU A 309 2.96 15.19 -8.68
C GLU A 309 2.11 14.39 -9.67
N THR A 310 0.90 14.85 -9.93
CA THR A 310 0.11 14.37 -11.07
C THR A 310 0.80 14.78 -12.37
N PRO A 311 1.05 13.86 -13.32
CA PRO A 311 1.67 14.21 -14.58
C PRO A 311 0.89 15.30 -15.33
N ARG A 312 1.59 16.29 -15.89
CA ARG A 312 0.99 17.46 -16.57
C ARG A 312 -0.11 17.11 -17.58
N ARG A 313 0.08 16.04 -18.34
CA ARG A 313 -0.90 15.59 -19.36
C ARG A 313 -2.26 15.15 -18.78
N LEU A 314 -2.35 14.99 -17.47
CA LEU A 314 -3.52 14.52 -16.74
C LEU A 314 -4.03 15.53 -15.73
N GLU A 315 -3.32 16.65 -15.54
CA GLU A 315 -3.74 17.70 -14.60
C GLU A 315 -5.13 18.23 -14.97
N ALA A 316 -5.41 18.46 -16.26
CA ALA A 316 -6.73 18.90 -16.75
C ALA A 316 -7.81 17.81 -16.60
N THR A 317 -7.43 16.53 -16.68
CA THR A 317 -8.38 15.41 -16.67
C THR A 317 -8.80 15.02 -15.24
N TRP A 318 -7.82 14.91 -14.34
CA TRP A 318 -8.01 14.35 -13.00
C TRP A 318 -7.76 15.34 -11.88
N GLY A 319 -7.26 16.54 -12.22
CA GLY A 319 -6.81 17.53 -11.27
C GLY A 319 -5.30 17.55 -11.11
N ALA A 320 -4.78 18.72 -10.78
CA ALA A 320 -3.38 18.91 -10.49
C ALA A 320 -3.14 18.71 -8.99
N PHE A 321 -2.40 17.67 -8.64
CA PHE A 321 -2.06 17.39 -7.25
C PHE A 321 -0.55 17.27 -7.07
N ILE A 322 -0.10 17.59 -5.86
CA ILE A 322 1.23 17.26 -5.36
C ILE A 322 1.10 16.25 -4.23
N PHE A 323 2.09 15.37 -4.18
CA PHE A 323 2.17 14.25 -3.27
C PHE A 323 3.41 14.40 -2.41
N PHE A 324 3.27 14.12 -1.12
CA PHE A 324 4.37 14.17 -0.18
C PHE A 324 4.17 13.10 0.88
N GLY A 325 5.22 12.35 1.21
CA GLY A 325 5.08 11.17 2.05
C GLY A 325 6.37 10.75 2.73
N ARG A 326 6.29 9.65 3.46
CA ARG A 326 7.42 9.03 4.16
C ARG A 326 7.25 7.51 4.16
N ILE A 327 8.37 6.80 4.14
CA ILE A 327 8.40 5.35 4.39
C ILE A 327 8.85 5.12 5.84
N ARG A 328 8.06 4.38 6.60
CA ARG A 328 8.48 3.87 7.91
C ARG A 328 9.45 2.72 7.71
N LEU A 329 10.74 2.94 7.98
CA LEU A 329 11.79 1.96 7.70
C LEU A 329 11.68 0.66 8.51
N SER A 330 10.97 0.65 9.64
CA SER A 330 10.82 -0.54 10.47
C SER A 330 9.90 -1.60 9.85
N ASP A 331 8.90 -1.20 9.06
CA ASP A 331 7.88 -2.10 8.52
C ASP A 331 7.43 -1.83 7.09
N GLY A 332 7.92 -0.75 6.49
CA GLY A 332 7.66 -0.38 5.11
C GLY A 332 6.27 0.19 4.92
N LEU A 333 5.59 0.61 6.00
CA LEU A 333 4.37 1.40 5.89
C LEU A 333 4.69 2.69 5.15
N VAL A 334 3.94 2.96 4.09
CA VAL A 334 4.03 4.18 3.31
C VAL A 334 2.85 5.06 3.67
N THR A 335 3.13 6.30 4.07
CA THR A 335 2.11 7.33 4.21
C THR A 335 2.36 8.45 3.22
N LEU A 336 1.35 8.82 2.45
CA LEU A 336 1.42 9.77 1.36
C LEU A 336 0.25 10.75 1.43
N THR A 337 0.52 12.02 1.61
CA THR A 337 -0.47 13.10 1.52
C THR A 337 -0.58 13.60 0.10
N ARG A 338 -1.81 13.73 -0.39
CA ARG A 338 -2.17 14.40 -1.64
C ARG A 338 -2.82 15.73 -1.33
N LYS A 339 -2.30 16.83 -1.89
CA LYS A 339 -2.94 18.15 -1.83
C LYS A 339 -3.08 18.76 -3.23
N PRO A 340 -4.06 19.65 -3.45
CA PRO A 340 -4.16 20.40 -4.70
C PRO A 340 -2.89 21.19 -4.97
N LYS A 341 -2.46 21.24 -6.24
CA LYS A 341 -1.24 21.93 -6.68
C LYS A 341 -1.42 23.44 -6.76
N TYR A 342 -2.63 23.90 -7.08
CA TYR A 342 -2.97 25.31 -7.25
C TYR A 342 -3.94 25.76 -6.17
N SER A 343 -3.81 27.00 -5.70
CA SER A 343 -4.66 27.59 -4.65
C SER A 343 -6.15 27.69 -5.03
N GLY A 344 -6.48 27.67 -6.32
CA GLY A 344 -7.88 27.63 -6.79
C GLY A 344 -8.57 26.28 -6.64
N ASP A 345 -7.82 25.20 -6.39
CA ASP A 345 -8.34 23.83 -6.35
C ASP A 345 -8.57 23.30 -4.92
N GLU A 346 -8.60 24.18 -3.90
CA GLU A 346 -8.76 23.80 -2.48
C GLU A 346 -10.00 22.93 -2.22
N GLY A 347 -11.07 23.13 -3.00
CA GLY A 347 -12.30 22.33 -2.92
C GLY A 347 -12.12 20.84 -3.23
N ARG A 348 -10.99 20.43 -3.84
CA ARG A 348 -10.68 19.02 -4.10
C ARG A 348 -10.16 18.26 -2.86
N GLY A 349 -9.88 18.98 -1.78
CA GLY A 349 -9.50 18.44 -0.47
C GLY A 349 -8.06 17.89 -0.40
N THR A 350 -7.56 17.76 0.83
CA THR A 350 -6.27 17.15 1.15
C THR A 350 -6.51 15.77 1.77
N TRP A 351 -5.88 14.73 1.23
CA TRP A 351 -6.11 13.36 1.68
C TRP A 351 -4.81 12.67 2.05
N ILE A 352 -4.88 11.75 3.01
CA ILE A 352 -3.77 10.92 3.45
C ILE A 352 -4.02 9.50 2.95
N PHE A 353 -3.02 8.90 2.31
CA PHE A 353 -3.00 7.53 1.84
C PHE A 353 -2.01 6.74 2.68
N GLU A 354 -2.45 5.65 3.29
CA GLU A 354 -1.63 4.77 4.14
C GLU A 354 -1.72 3.34 3.63
N GLY A 355 -0.57 2.72 3.36
CA GLY A 355 -0.57 1.37 2.82
C GLY A 355 0.80 0.76 2.71
N TYR A 356 0.86 -0.39 2.05
CA TYR A 356 2.10 -1.13 1.84
C TYR A 356 2.33 -1.39 0.35
N ILE A 357 3.61 -1.50 0.01
CA ILE A 357 4.02 -2.02 -1.29
C ILE A 357 3.99 -3.54 -1.26
N HIS A 358 3.28 -4.08 -2.26
CA HIS A 358 3.14 -5.50 -2.53
C HIS A 358 3.67 -5.83 -3.90
N ASN A 359 4.28 -7.00 -4.06
CA ASN A 359 4.80 -7.53 -5.32
C ASN A 359 5.75 -6.55 -6.05
N ARG A 360 6.35 -5.60 -5.32
CA ARG A 360 7.17 -4.48 -5.80
C ARG A 360 6.49 -3.54 -6.81
N ARG A 361 5.20 -3.73 -7.09
CA ARG A 361 4.47 -3.01 -8.15
C ARG A 361 3.08 -2.55 -7.74
N SER A 362 2.54 -3.02 -6.62
CA SER A 362 1.21 -2.66 -6.16
C SER A 362 1.31 -1.88 -4.86
N PHE A 363 0.77 -0.67 -4.80
CA PHE A 363 0.67 0.13 -3.58
C PHE A 363 -0.79 0.15 -3.15
N VAL A 364 -1.09 -0.50 -2.02
CA VAL A 364 -2.46 -0.79 -1.61
C VAL A 364 -2.65 -0.42 -0.15
N GLY A 365 -3.79 0.19 0.17
CA GLY A 365 -4.09 0.61 1.52
C GLY A 365 -5.39 1.37 1.67
N CYS A 366 -5.46 2.17 2.73
CA CYS A 366 -6.61 3.01 3.08
C CYS A 366 -6.29 4.49 2.84
N TRP A 367 -7.31 5.29 2.61
CA TRP A 367 -7.16 6.74 2.58
C TRP A 367 -8.17 7.43 3.49
N SER A 368 -7.84 8.63 3.94
CA SER A 368 -8.70 9.47 4.76
C SER A 368 -8.61 10.95 4.36
N SER A 369 -9.67 11.72 4.60
CA SER A 369 -9.63 13.19 4.45
C SER A 369 -8.87 13.84 5.61
N PHE A 370 -7.96 14.77 5.31
CA PHE A 370 -7.23 15.55 6.31
C PHE A 370 -8.08 16.71 6.87
N GLY A 371 -7.88 17.07 8.13
CA GLY A 371 -8.43 18.29 8.74
C GLY A 371 -9.90 18.21 9.17
N VAL A 372 -10.55 17.06 8.99
CA VAL A 372 -11.92 16.82 9.44
C VAL A 372 -11.89 15.97 10.70
N SER A 373 -12.76 16.27 11.68
CA SER A 373 -12.94 15.45 12.89
C SER A 373 -13.06 13.97 12.52
N GLU A 374 -12.48 13.05 13.32
CA GLU A 374 -12.50 11.61 13.01
C GLU A 374 -13.89 11.08 12.63
N ARG A 375 -14.93 11.63 13.27
CA ARG A 375 -16.34 11.26 13.05
C ARG A 375 -16.88 11.65 11.68
N GLU A 376 -16.28 12.63 11.05
CA GLU A 376 -16.69 13.20 9.76
C GLU A 376 -15.65 12.92 8.66
N SER A 377 -14.51 12.31 9.02
CA SER A 377 -13.46 11.99 8.06
C SER A 377 -13.99 11.03 6.99
N LEU A 378 -13.92 11.44 5.73
CA LEU A 378 -14.15 10.54 4.61
C LEU A 378 -13.02 9.50 4.62
N ARG A 379 -13.37 8.24 4.40
CA ARG A 379 -12.42 7.14 4.37
C ARG A 379 -12.68 6.24 3.18
N GLY A 380 -11.67 5.47 2.81
CA GLY A 380 -11.83 4.47 1.79
C GLY A 380 -10.58 3.65 1.57
N ILE A 381 -10.54 2.96 0.44
CA ILE A 381 -9.45 2.07 0.04
C ILE A 381 -8.85 2.54 -1.27
N PHE A 382 -7.58 2.22 -1.51
CA PHE A 382 -6.91 2.53 -2.78
C PHE A 382 -6.04 1.38 -3.25
N SER A 383 -5.83 1.35 -4.56
CA SER A 383 -4.93 0.44 -5.25
C SER A 383 -4.26 1.19 -6.38
N LEU A 384 -2.94 1.27 -6.33
CA LEU A 384 -2.06 1.88 -7.32
C LEU A 384 -1.12 0.82 -7.87
N THR A 385 -0.85 0.86 -9.17
CA THR A 385 0.09 -0.03 -9.85
C THR A 385 1.20 0.77 -10.49
N LYS A 386 2.43 0.30 -10.32
CA LYS A 386 3.61 0.88 -10.94
C LYS A 386 3.65 0.54 -12.42
N VAL A 387 3.78 1.60 -13.22
CA VAL A 387 3.81 1.54 -14.66
C VAL A 387 5.25 1.62 -15.09
N ASP A 388 5.65 0.72 -15.97
CA ASP A 388 6.96 0.78 -16.57
C ASP A 388 6.96 2.00 -17.49
N ASP A 389 7.73 3.02 -17.14
CA ASP A 389 7.93 4.13 -18.05
C ASP A 389 8.55 3.55 -19.32
N PRO A 390 7.98 3.86 -20.51
CA PRO A 390 8.62 3.48 -21.75
C PRO A 390 10.06 4.03 -21.74
N PRO A 391 11.05 3.24 -22.20
CA PRO A 391 12.44 3.65 -22.14
C PRO A 391 12.59 5.03 -22.78
N SER A 392 13.07 5.98 -21.99
CA SER A 392 13.11 7.42 -22.30
C SER A 392 13.84 7.76 -23.61
N HIS A 393 14.66 6.84 -24.13
CA HIS A 393 15.30 6.93 -25.44
C HIS A 393 14.31 6.98 -26.63
N LEU A 394 13.08 6.50 -26.48
CA LEU A 394 12.10 6.50 -27.58
C LEU A 394 11.41 7.86 -27.81
N TYR A 395 11.58 8.84 -26.91
CA TYR A 395 10.92 10.15 -27.01
C TYR A 395 11.83 11.30 -27.47
N CYS A 396 13.13 11.08 -27.69
CA CYS A 396 14.06 12.13 -28.15
C CYS A 396 13.98 12.44 -29.66
N GLY A 397 13.04 11.87 -30.42
CA GLY A 397 13.02 11.96 -31.89
C GLY A 397 11.88 12.77 -32.53
N LEU A 398 11.01 13.43 -31.76
CA LEU A 398 9.79 14.07 -32.29
C LEU A 398 9.54 15.49 -31.77
N ALA A 399 10.59 16.24 -31.42
CA ALA A 399 10.51 17.65 -31.06
C ALA A 399 10.90 18.55 -32.23
#